data_AF-A0A6L8GGI7-F1
#
_entry.id   AF-A0A6L8GGI7-F1
#
_cell.length_a   1.000
_cell.length_b   1.000
_cell.length_c   1.000
_cell.angle_alpha   90.00
_cell.angle_beta   90.00
_cell.angle_gamma   90.00
#
_symmetry.space_group_name_H-M   'P 1'
#
loop_
_entity.id
_entity.type
_entity.pdbx_description
1 polymer ?
#
loop_
_entity_poly.entity_id
_entity_poly.type
_entity_poly.pdbx_seq_one_letter_code
_entity_poly.pdbx_strand_id
1 'polypeptide(L)' 'RWVEEPTPRRHLVSNIRLQEPDEDGSVRGKAMFLVTIATTGESRARILATGWYDDVYVRTAEGWKFRYRVNHVDPRAKA' A
#
# COMPACT_ATOMS: atom_id res chain seq x y z
N ARG A 1 -12.36 -16.41 -6.70
CA ARG A 1 -11.67 -16.57 -8.00
C ARG A 1 -10.68 -15.43 -8.12
N TRP A 2 -9.38 -15.71 -8.27
CA TRP A 2 -8.38 -14.66 -8.49
C TRP A 2 -8.60 -14.07 -9.89
N VAL A 3 -8.52 -12.75 -10.00
CA VAL A 3 -8.47 -12.08 -11.30
C VAL A 3 -7.01 -12.13 -11.74
N GLU A 4 -6.72 -12.87 -12.80
CA GLU A 4 -5.41 -12.80 -13.44
C GLU A 4 -5.31 -11.45 -14.16
N GLU A 5 -4.45 -10.57 -13.65
CA GLU A 5 -4.09 -9.37 -14.39
C GLU A 5 -3.06 -9.74 -15.46
N PRO A 6 -3.21 -9.24 -16.71
CA PRO A 6 -2.27 -9.50 -17.79
C PRO A 6 -0.87 -8.95 -17.49
N THR A 7 -0.73 -8.07 -16.50
CA THR A 7 0.57 -7.56 -16.04
C THR A 7 0.60 -7.52 -14.52
N PRO A 8 1.14 -8.55 -13.84
CA PRO A 8 1.02 -8.68 -12.40
C PRO A 8 1.77 -7.56 -11.68
N ARG A 9 1.06 -6.88 -10.79
CA ARG A 9 1.62 -5.91 -9.85
C ARG A 9 1.78 -6.54 -8.48
N ARG A 10 2.88 -6.27 -7.79
CA ARG A 10 3.07 -6.67 -6.40
C ARG A 10 3.21 -5.44 -5.53
N HIS A 11 2.35 -5.34 -4.51
CA HIS A 11 2.52 -4.37 -3.43
C HIS A 11 3.28 -5.05 -2.30
N LEU A 12 4.51 -4.60 -2.07
CA LEU A 12 5.32 -4.97 -0.93
C LEU A 12 5.12 -3.89 0.12
N VAL A 13 4.58 -4.25 1.28
CA VAL A 13 4.29 -3.31 2.37
C VAL A 13 5.12 -3.73 3.58
N SER A 14 5.81 -2.76 4.18
CA SER A 14 6.70 -2.99 5.31
C SER A 14 6.70 -1.78 6.26
N ASN A 15 7.48 -1.88 7.35
CA ASN A 15 7.67 -0.81 8.33
C ASN A 15 6.35 -0.25 8.88
N ILE A 16 5.37 -1.13 9.08
CA ILE A 16 4.04 -0.77 9.57
C ILE A 16 4.17 -0.23 11.00
N ARG A 17 3.62 0.97 11.22
CA ARG A 17 3.49 1.60 12.54
C ARG A 17 2.03 1.95 12.75
N LEU A 18 1.50 1.58 13.90
CA LEU A 18 0.14 1.90 14.33
C LEU A 18 0.24 2.73 15.61
N GLN A 19 -0.63 3.72 15.76
CA GLN A 19 -0.87 4.34 17.06
C GLN A 19 -1.86 3.50 17.88
N GLU A 20 -1.98 3.81 19.16
CA GLU A 20 -3.12 3.37 19.96
C GLU A 20 -4.44 3.89 19.36
N PRO A 21 -5.56 3.18 19.56
CA PRO A 21 -6.86 3.65 19.11
C PRO A 21 -7.20 5.04 19.66
N ASP A 22 -7.80 5.88 18.82
CA ASP A 22 -8.42 7.15 19.24
C ASP A 22 -9.71 6.88 20.04
N GLU A 23 -10.32 7.92 20.62
CA GLU A 23 -11.56 7.83 21.40
C GLU A 23 -12.73 7.18 20.63
N ASP A 24 -12.78 7.38 19.31
CA ASP A 24 -13.78 6.78 18.41
C ASP A 24 -13.43 5.33 17.99
N GLY A 25 -12.35 4.76 18.54
CA GLY A 25 -11.83 3.44 18.23
C GLY A 25 -11.12 3.35 16.88
N SER A 26 -10.93 4.45 16.17
CA SER A 26 -10.14 4.47 14.94
C SER A 26 -8.64 4.39 15.23
N VAL A 27 -7.88 3.83 14.28
CA VAL A 27 -6.42 3.66 14.43
C VAL A 27 -5.75 4.36 13.26
N ARG A 28 -4.84 5.31 13.53
CA ARG A 28 -3.94 5.83 12.50
C ARG A 28 -2.76 4.89 12.28
N GLY A 29 -2.26 4.82 11.06
CA GLY A 29 -1.08 4.05 10.76
C GLY A 29 -0.28 4.60 9.61
N LYS A 30 1.02 4.29 9.60
CA LYS A 30 1.90 4.52 8.46
C LYS A 30 2.54 3.22 8.03
N ALA A 31 2.69 3.02 6.73
CA ALA A 31 3.36 1.85 6.17
C ALA A 31 4.15 2.25 4.93
N MET A 32 5.37 1.74 4.80
CA MET A 32 6.17 1.92 3.59
C MET A 32 5.66 0.96 2.52
N PHE A 33 5.61 1.41 1.27
CA PHE A 33 5.24 0.56 0.14
C PHE A 33 6.28 0.61 -0.97
N LEU A 34 6.37 -0.51 -1.69
CA LEU A 34 7.06 -0.63 -2.96
C LEU A 34 6.15 -1.42 -3.92
N VAL A 35 5.87 -0.85 -5.08
CA VAL A 35 5.06 -1.49 -6.12
C VAL A 35 5.98 -1.98 -7.23
N THR A 36 5.98 -3.29 -7.48
CA THR A 36 6.66 -3.85 -8.66
C THR A 36 5.67 -4.23 -9.75
N ILE A 37 6.16 -4.25 -10.98
CA ILE A 37 5.46 -4.82 -12.13
C ILE A 37 6.38 -5.84 -12.81
N ALA A 38 5.83 -6.99 -13.18
CA ALA A 38 6.50 -7.91 -14.10
C ALA A 38 5.84 -7.77 -15.47
N THR A 39 6.60 -7.29 -16.45
CA THR A 39 6.16 -7.19 -17.84
C THR A 39 6.50 -8.48 -18.58
N THR A 40 5.54 -9.04 -19.32
CA THR A 40 5.80 -10.19 -20.18
C THR A 40 6.79 -9.78 -21.28
N GLY A 41 7.91 -10.50 -21.41
CA GLY A 41 8.90 -10.30 -22.48
C GLY A 41 10.21 -9.62 -22.05
N GLU A 42 10.21 -8.83 -20.97
CA GLU A 42 11.43 -8.34 -20.32
C GLU A 42 11.50 -8.99 -18.94
N SER A 43 12.35 -9.99 -18.76
CA SER A 43 12.40 -10.88 -17.59
C SER A 43 12.79 -10.22 -16.25
N ARG A 44 12.70 -8.89 -16.12
CA ARG A 44 13.10 -8.13 -14.93
C ARG A 44 11.90 -7.39 -14.35
N ALA A 45 11.58 -7.68 -13.09
CA ALA A 45 10.64 -6.87 -12.34
C ALA A 45 11.14 -5.43 -12.24
N ARG A 46 10.27 -4.46 -12.50
CA ARG A 46 10.58 -3.03 -12.37
C ARG A 46 9.86 -2.45 -11.15
N ILE A 47 10.51 -1.52 -10.46
CA ILE A 47 9.87 -0.70 -9.43
C ILE A 47 9.06 0.38 -10.13
N LEU A 48 7.74 0.40 -9.91
CA LEU A 48 6.83 1.43 -10.43
C LEU A 48 6.72 2.64 -9.51
N ALA A 49 6.71 2.39 -8.21
CA ALA A 49 6.55 3.40 -7.19
C ALA A 49 7.09 2.92 -5.85
N THR A 50 7.64 3.86 -5.10
CA THR A 50 7.94 3.73 -3.68
C THR A 50 7.25 4.87 -2.94
N GLY A 51 7.10 4.72 -1.63
CA GLY A 51 6.53 5.76 -0.81
C GLY A 51 5.99 5.22 0.50
N TRP A 52 5.06 5.95 1.10
CA TRP A 52 4.35 5.51 2.29
C TRP A 52 2.86 5.84 2.24
N TYR A 53 2.09 5.01 2.95
CA TYR A 53 0.69 5.25 3.27
C TYR A 53 0.59 5.99 4.60
N ASP A 54 -0.36 6.92 4.68
CA ASP A 54 -0.89 7.50 5.91
C ASP A 54 -2.38 7.17 5.98
N ASP A 55 -2.73 6.24 6.86
CA ASP A 55 -4.02 5.55 6.89
C ASP A 55 -4.78 5.85 8.17
N VAL A 56 -6.11 5.86 8.07
CA VAL A 56 -7.00 5.64 9.21
C VAL A 56 -7.82 4.39 9.00
N TYR A 57 -7.79 3.51 9.99
CA TYR A 57 -8.53 2.26 10.05
C TYR A 57 -9.71 2.40 11.01
N VAL A 58 -10.83 1.78 10.66
CA VAL A 58 -11.99 1.63 11.53
C VAL A 58 -12.39 0.17 11.64
N ARG A 59 -12.83 -0.24 12.83
CA ARG A 59 -13.38 -1.57 13.06
C ARG A 59 -14.86 -1.59 12.66
N THR A 60 -15.21 -2.53 11.80
CA THR A 60 -16.58 -2.81 11.35
C THR A 60 -16.98 -4.22 11.80
N ALA A 61 -18.26 -4.59 11.66
CA ALA A 61 -18.71 -5.95 11.96
C ALA A 61 -17.99 -7.01 11.10
N GLU A 62 -17.56 -6.63 9.90
CA GLU A 62 -16.85 -7.47 8.93
C GLU A 62 -15.32 -7.37 9.05
N GLY A 63 -14.80 -6.72 10.09
CA GLY A 63 -13.37 -6.55 10.35
C GLY A 63 -12.87 -5.11 10.12
N TRP A 64 -11.57 -4.95 9.93
CA TRP A 64 -10.97 -3.62 9.75
C TRP A 64 -11.12 -3.12 8.32
N LYS A 65 -11.47 -1.84 8.17
CA LYS A 65 -11.58 -1.13 6.89
C LYS A 65 -10.76 0.15 6.92
N PHE A 66 -10.32 0.60 5.75
CA PHE A 66 -9.80 1.96 5.59
C PHE A 66 -10.97 2.95 5.68
N ARG A 67 -10.87 3.92 6.60
CA ARG A 67 -11.70 5.13 6.57
C ARG A 67 -11.14 6.11 5.53
N TYR A 68 -9.82 6.33 5.54
CA TYR A 68 -9.09 7.05 4.48
C TYR A 68 -7.66 6.52 4.33
N ARG A 69 -7.06 6.81 3.17
CA ARG A 69 -5.63 6.58 2.87
C ARG A 69 -5.08 7.77 2.09
N VAL A 70 -3.93 8.28 2.50
CA VAL A 70 -3.10 9.21 1.73
C VAL A 70 -1.87 8.47 1.22
N ASN A 71 -1.63 8.52 -0.10
CA ASN A 71 -0.47 7.92 -0.74
C ASN A 71 0.60 9.00 -0.96
N HIS A 72 1.69 8.94 -0.20
CA HIS A 72 2.85 9.77 -0.43
C HIS A 72 3.81 9.01 -1.33
N VAL A 73 3.87 9.39 -2.61
CA VAL A 73 4.74 8.74 -3.60
C VAL A 73 6.07 9.49 -3.63
N ASP A 74 7.18 8.77 -3.54
CA ASP A 74 8.50 9.37 -3.66
C ASP A 74 8.67 9.99 -5.06
N PRO A 75 9.41 11.11 -5.19
CA PRO A 75 9.66 11.72 -6.49
C PRO A 75 10.28 10.70 -7.44
N ARG A 76 9.80 10.66 -8.68
CA ARG A 76 10.52 9.94 -9.73
C ARG A 76 11.87 10.61 -9.90
N ALA A 77 12.95 9.85 -9.72
CA ALA A 77 14.27 10.31 -10.14
C ALA A 77 14.18 10.70 -11.61
N LYS A 78 14.59 11.94 -11.95
CA LYS A 78 14.83 12.29 -13.35
C LYS A 78 16.06 11.49 -13.76
N ALA A 79 15.87 10.54 -14.69
CA ALA A 79 16.97 9.87 -15.37
C ALA A 79 17.76 10.88 -16.21
#